data_AF-A0A2X4Y683-F1
#
_entry.id   AF-A0A2X4Y683-F1
#
_cell.length_a   1.000
_cell.length_b   1.000
_cell.length_c   1.000
_cell.angle_alpha   90.00
_cell.angle_beta   90.00
_cell.angle_gamma   90.00
#
_symmetry.space_group_name_H-M   'P 1'
#
loop_
_entity.id
_entity.type
_entity.pdbx_description
1 polymer ?
#
loop_
_entity_poly.entity_id
_entity_poly.type
_entity_poly.pdbx_seq_one_letter_code
_entity_poly.pdbx_strand_id
1 'polypeptide(L)'
;MSLRLLQQAIQERKPISFEYNKEGKVQGERIGNTHAVFIMRRKDSSESTKVHIVQTAGVTDSGKDFPDFRMFDITEITNVRIIDSEPNFVIDARYNPLWDGYAHVIAKV
;
A
#
# COMPACT_ATOMS: atom_id res chain seq x y z
N MET A 1 8.72 -11.24 -4.21
CA MET A 1 7.43 -11.71 -4.78
C MET A 1 6.27 -11.01 -4.06
N SER A 2 6.20 -9.67 -4.14
CA SER A 2 5.17 -8.83 -3.49
C SER A 2 4.22 -8.17 -4.51
N LEU A 3 4.74 -7.74 -5.66
CA LEU A 3 3.98 -7.00 -6.68
C LEU A 3 2.72 -7.72 -7.18
N ARG A 4 2.83 -9.00 -7.55
CA ARG A 4 1.69 -9.77 -8.07
C ARG A 4 0.53 -9.87 -7.06
N LEU A 5 0.85 -10.09 -5.79
CA LEU A 5 -0.16 -10.16 -4.72
C LEU A 5 -0.82 -8.80 -4.48
N LEU A 6 -0.06 -7.70 -4.57
CA LEU A 6 -0.61 -6.35 -4.48
C LEU A 6 -1.54 -6.04 -5.65
N GLN A 7 -1.19 -6.44 -6.88
CA GLN A 7 -2.06 -6.27 -8.05
C GLN A 7 -3.35 -7.10 -7.92
N GLN A 8 -3.24 -8.34 -7.44
CA GLN A 8 -4.39 -9.20 -7.19
C GLN A 8 -5.30 -8.61 -6.11
N ALA A 9 -4.74 -8.16 -4.98
CA ALA A 9 -5.49 -7.52 -3.90
C ALA A 9 -6.26 -6.26 -4.36
N ILE A 10 -5.66 -5.47 -5.27
CA ILE A 10 -6.34 -4.33 -5.90
C ILE A 10 -7.54 -4.81 -6.73
N GLN A 11 -7.32 -5.78 -7.63
CA GLN A 11 -8.36 -6.28 -8.54
C GLN A 11 -9.55 -6.89 -7.79
N GLU A 12 -9.26 -7.66 -6.76
CA GLU A 12 -10.26 -8.34 -5.93
C GLU A 12 -10.83 -7.44 -4.83
N ARG A 13 -10.23 -6.25 -4.62
CA ARG A 13 -10.49 -5.34 -3.50
C ARG A 13 -10.41 -6.04 -2.15
N LYS A 14 -9.40 -6.90 -1.97
CA LYS A 14 -9.18 -7.64 -0.73
C LYS A 14 -8.16 -6.96 0.18
N PRO A 15 -8.39 -6.94 1.51
CA PRO A 15 -7.37 -6.51 2.47
C PRO A 15 -6.14 -7.40 2.40
N ILE A 16 -4.99 -6.85 2.79
CA ILE A 16 -3.73 -7.59 2.91
C ILE A 16 -3.12 -7.44 4.30
N SER A 17 -2.40 -8.47 4.74
CA SER A 17 -1.39 -8.35 5.79
C SER A 17 -0.02 -8.16 5.14
N PHE A 18 0.85 -7.34 5.73
CA PHE A 18 2.21 -7.14 5.26
C PHE A 18 3.12 -6.62 6.37
N GLU A 19 4.44 -6.68 6.16
CA GLU A 19 5.44 -6.02 7.00
C GLU A 19 6.10 -4.89 6.22
N TYR A 20 6.53 -3.84 6.93
CA TYR A 20 7.28 -2.73 6.37
C TYR A 20 8.61 -2.57 7.10
N ASN A 21 9.69 -3.05 6.47
CA ASN A 21 11.00 -3.24 7.09
C ASN A 21 11.99 -2.10 6.84
N LYS A 22 11.47 -0.93 6.47
CA LYS A 22 12.30 0.26 6.27
C LYS A 22 13.02 0.64 7.56
N GLU A 23 14.31 0.94 7.46
CA GLU A 23 15.11 1.42 8.58
C GLU A 23 14.48 2.64 9.26
N GLY A 24 14.46 2.64 10.60
CA GLY A 24 13.86 3.69 11.42
C GLY A 24 12.33 3.66 11.51
N LYS A 25 11.68 2.56 11.09
CA LYS A 25 10.24 2.33 11.26
C LYS A 25 9.95 1.18 12.23
N VAL A 26 8.80 1.24 12.90
CA VAL A 26 8.34 0.13 13.73
C VAL A 26 8.12 -1.11 12.87
N GLN A 27 8.81 -2.17 13.28
CA GLN A 27 8.71 -3.50 12.71
C GLN A 27 7.45 -4.22 13.21
N GLY A 28 6.93 -5.11 12.37
CA GLY A 28 5.76 -5.92 12.69
C GLY A 28 4.68 -5.86 11.61
N GLU A 29 3.65 -6.68 11.83
CA GLU A 29 2.55 -6.82 10.88
C GLU A 29 1.66 -5.57 10.83
N ARG A 30 1.24 -5.26 9.62
CA ARG A 30 0.29 -4.20 9.25
C ARG A 30 -0.82 -4.82 8.45
N ILE A 31 -2.04 -4.30 8.63
CA ILE A 31 -3.20 -4.68 7.82
C ILE A 31 -3.66 -3.44 7.06
N GLY A 32 -3.96 -3.60 5.78
CA GLY A 32 -4.48 -2.49 5.00
C GLY A 32 -5.04 -2.85 3.64
N ASN A 33 -5.63 -1.83 3.02
CA ASN A 33 -6.34 -1.92 1.76
C ASN A 33 -5.51 -1.28 0.66
N THR A 34 -5.03 -2.08 -0.28
CA THR A 34 -4.15 -1.62 -1.36
C THR A 34 -4.96 -0.87 -2.42
N HIS A 35 -4.64 0.42 -2.65
CA HIS A 35 -5.37 1.27 -3.59
C HIS A 35 -4.64 1.47 -4.92
N ALA A 36 -3.32 1.61 -4.89
CA ALA A 36 -2.54 1.82 -6.11
C ALA A 36 -1.09 1.35 -5.95
N VAL A 37 -0.51 0.82 -7.03
CA VAL A 37 0.91 0.58 -7.21
C VAL A 37 1.38 1.36 -8.44
N PHE A 38 2.44 2.15 -8.29
CA PHE A 38 2.89 3.09 -9.32
C PHE A 38 4.38 3.39 -9.20
N ILE A 39 4.99 3.81 -10.29
CA ILE A 39 6.38 4.27 -10.33
C ILE A 39 6.39 5.77 -10.05
N MET A 40 7.05 6.16 -8.97
CA MET A 40 7.31 7.55 -8.65
C MET A 40 8.72 7.92 -9.10
N ARG A 41 8.82 8.83 -10.06
CA ARG A 41 10.07 9.44 -10.48
C ARG A 41 10.36 10.68 -9.62
N ARG A 42 11.56 10.75 -9.04
CA ARG A 42 12.06 11.89 -8.28
C ARG A 42 12.69 12.93 -9.19
N LYS A 43 12.94 14.13 -8.65
CA LYS A 43 13.58 15.25 -9.38
C LYS A 43 14.99 14.91 -9.88
N ASP A 44 15.69 14.00 -9.22
CA ASP A 44 17.01 13.49 -9.59
C ASP A 44 16.95 12.37 -10.66
N SER A 45 15.79 12.17 -11.28
CA SER A 45 15.50 11.07 -12.23
C SER A 45 15.56 9.66 -11.64
N SER A 46 15.80 9.51 -10.33
CA SER A 46 15.68 8.19 -9.69
C SER A 46 14.22 7.76 -9.66
N GLU A 47 13.99 6.46 -9.80
CA GLU A 47 12.67 5.86 -9.75
C GLU A 47 12.53 4.99 -8.51
N SER A 48 11.33 4.98 -7.94
CA SER A 48 10.97 4.07 -6.87
C SER A 48 9.54 3.60 -7.09
N THR A 49 9.29 2.32 -6.84
CA THR A 49 7.93 1.78 -6.94
C THR A 49 7.24 1.96 -5.60
N LYS A 50 6.14 2.71 -5.63
CA LYS A 50 5.34 3.04 -4.45
C LYS A 50 4.03 2.27 -4.46
N VAL A 51 3.51 2.08 -3.26
CA VAL A 51 2.16 1.57 -3.05
C VAL A 51 1.41 2.48 -2.10
N HIS A 52 0.18 2.82 -2.48
CA HIS A 52 -0.79 3.45 -1.58
C HIS A 52 -1.64 2.38 -0.91
N ILE A 53 -1.61 2.39 0.42
CA ILE A 53 -2.36 1.46 1.27
C ILE A 53 -3.06 2.28 2.34
N VAL A 54 -4.36 2.05 2.50
CA VAL A 54 -5.09 2.51 3.67
C VAL A 54 -4.82 1.51 4.78
N GLN A 55 -3.95 1.86 5.72
CA GLN A 55 -3.65 1.00 6.86
C GLN A 55 -4.83 1.05 7.83
N THR A 56 -5.39 -0.12 8.13
CA THR A 56 -6.58 -0.28 8.97
C THR A 56 -6.25 -0.87 10.35
N ALA A 57 -5.11 -1.57 10.49
CA ALA A 57 -4.63 -2.09 11.77
C ALA A 57 -3.11 -2.37 11.77
N GLY A 58 -2.63 -2.92 12.89
CA GLY A 58 -1.24 -3.33 13.08
C GLY A 58 -0.33 -2.22 13.61
N VAL A 59 0.98 -2.38 13.44
CA VAL A 59 1.97 -1.46 14.00
C VAL A 59 2.07 -0.14 13.22
N THR A 60 2.28 0.98 13.92
CA THR A 60 2.48 2.31 13.32
C THR A 60 3.34 3.21 14.22
N ASP A 61 4.27 3.96 13.61
CA ASP A 61 5.09 4.98 14.31
C ASP A 61 4.36 6.32 14.45
N SER A 62 3.46 6.61 13.52
CA SER A 62 2.54 7.75 13.58
C SER A 62 1.37 7.40 14.48
N GLY A 63 0.78 8.41 15.12
CA GLY A 63 -0.36 8.30 16.05
C GLY A 63 -1.41 7.26 15.64
N LYS A 64 -2.01 6.61 16.64
CA LYS A 64 -2.81 5.37 16.54
C LYS A 64 -4.16 5.49 15.79
N ASP A 65 -4.36 6.51 14.99
CA ASP A 65 -5.65 6.74 14.33
C ASP A 65 -5.71 5.94 13.02
N PHE A 66 -6.42 4.82 13.09
CA PHE A 66 -6.83 4.05 11.92
C PHE A 66 -8.29 4.37 11.56
N PRO A 67 -8.69 4.33 10.27
CA PRO A 67 -7.84 4.03 9.10
C PRO A 67 -7.04 5.22 8.60
N ASP A 68 -5.82 4.99 8.12
CA ASP A 68 -4.97 6.06 7.58
C ASP A 68 -4.37 5.76 6.20
N PHE A 69 -4.40 6.75 5.31
CA PHE A 69 -3.96 6.62 3.92
C PHE A 69 -2.46 6.89 3.81
N ARG A 70 -1.69 5.86 3.46
CA ARG A 70 -0.23 5.88 3.57
C ARG A 70 0.44 5.43 2.28
N MET A 71 1.65 5.96 2.07
CA MET A 71 2.51 5.56 0.97
C MET A 71 3.70 4.76 1.49
N PHE A 72 3.93 3.61 0.88
CA PHE A 72 5.03 2.71 1.21
C PHE A 72 5.93 2.48 0.00
N ASP A 73 7.19 2.14 0.26
CA ASP A 73 8.10 1.66 -0.78
C ASP A 73 7.96 0.15 -0.92
N ILE A 74 7.74 -0.35 -2.14
CA ILE A 74 7.50 -1.78 -2.36
C ILE A 74 8.72 -2.63 -2.01
N THR A 75 9.94 -2.07 -2.11
CA THR A 75 11.19 -2.79 -1.82
C THR A 75 11.33 -3.10 -0.34
N GLU A 76 10.64 -2.34 0.51
CA GLU A 76 10.65 -2.48 1.96
C GLU A 76 9.46 -3.32 2.46
N ILE A 77 8.59 -3.80 1.58
CA ILE A 77 7.42 -4.60 1.91
C ILE A 77 7.72 -6.08 1.78
N THR A 78 7.48 -6.83 2.85
CA THR A 78 7.62 -8.29 2.90
C THR A 78 6.35 -8.95 3.45
N ASN A 79 6.31 -10.28 3.39
CA ASN A 79 5.27 -11.11 4.00
C ASN A 79 3.82 -10.71 3.61
N VAL A 80 3.65 -10.27 2.37
CA VAL A 80 2.33 -9.92 1.83
C VAL A 80 1.45 -11.16 1.76
N ARG A 81 0.25 -11.09 2.34
CA ARG A 81 -0.80 -12.11 2.21
C ARG A 81 -2.14 -11.42 1.98
N ILE A 82 -2.94 -11.98 1.09
CA ILE A 82 -4.35 -11.58 0.92
C ILE A 82 -5.15 -12.19 2.06
N ILE A 83 -6.05 -11.40 2.67
CA ILE A 83 -6.90 -11.84 3.76
C ILE A 83 -8.28 -12.20 3.19
N ASP A 84 -8.41 -13.41 2.65
CA ASP A 84 -9.61 -13.86 1.93
C ASP A 84 -10.87 -13.93 2.80
N SER A 85 -10.69 -14.13 4.11
CA SER A 85 -11.78 -14.20 5.10
C SER A 85 -12.47 -12.86 5.33
N GLU A 86 -11.82 -11.74 5.01
CA GLU A 86 -12.38 -10.41 5.19
C GLU A 86 -13.21 -9.98 3.97
N PRO A 87 -14.25 -9.14 4.15
CA PRO A 87 -15.01 -8.61 3.04
C PRO A 87 -14.15 -7.73 2.15
N ASN A 88 -14.63 -7.49 0.94
CA ASN A 88 -13.96 -6.56 0.03
C ASN A 88 -13.99 -5.16 0.65
N PHE A 89 -12.86 -4.45 0.57
CA PHE A 89 -12.78 -3.11 1.13
C PHE A 89 -13.52 -2.09 0.25
N VAL A 90 -14.00 -1.02 0.89
CA VAL A 90 -14.52 0.18 0.22
C VAL A 90 -13.35 1.10 -0.11
N ILE A 91 -13.37 1.71 -1.31
CA ILE A 91 -12.37 2.69 -1.73
C ILE A 91 -12.44 3.90 -0.78
N ASP A 92 -11.33 4.24 -0.14
CA ASP A 92 -11.25 5.34 0.83
C ASP A 92 -11.46 6.70 0.14
N ALA A 93 -12.21 7.60 0.78
CA ALA A 93 -12.58 8.89 0.21
C ALA A 93 -11.37 9.81 -0.09
N ARG A 94 -10.21 9.57 0.54
CA ARG A 94 -8.97 10.31 0.27
C ARG A 94 -8.26 9.85 -1.00
N TYR A 95 -8.64 8.69 -1.56
CA TYR A 95 -8.07 8.22 -2.81
C TYR A 95 -8.50 9.10 -3.98
N ASN A 96 -7.54 9.77 -4.60
CA ASN A 96 -7.75 10.53 -5.83
C ASN A 96 -7.18 9.76 -7.03
N PRO A 97 -8.00 9.11 -7.88
CA PRO A 97 -7.53 8.32 -9.03
C PRO A 97 -6.88 9.18 -10.13
N LEU A 98 -7.07 10.51 -10.09
CA LEU A 98 -6.53 11.49 -11.03
C LEU A 98 -5.31 12.24 -10.46
N TRP A 99 -4.75 11.81 -9.33
CA TRP A 99 -3.56 12.44 -8.78
C TRP A 99 -2.36 12.31 -9.74
N ASP A 100 -1.69 13.43 -10.03
CA ASP A 100 -0.54 13.48 -10.97
C ASP A 100 0.59 12.51 -10.63
N GLY A 101 0.74 12.15 -9.34
CA GLY A 101 1.71 11.15 -8.91
C GLY A 101 1.48 9.74 -9.50
N TYR A 102 0.30 9.49 -10.08
CA TYR A 102 -0.03 8.29 -10.83
C TYR A 102 0.28 8.42 -12.33
N ALA A 103 1.28 9.20 -12.73
CA ALA A 103 1.71 9.28 -14.13
C ALA A 103 2.16 7.93 -14.73
N HIS A 104 2.71 7.03 -13.89
CA HIS A 104 3.20 5.71 -14.29
C HIS A 104 2.60 4.60 -13.43
N VAL A 105 1.33 4.26 -13.67
CA VAL A 105 0.59 3.24 -12.89
C VAL A 105 0.98 1.83 -13.30
N ILE A 106 1.15 0.96 -12.31
CA ILE A 106 1.26 -0.49 -12.49
C ILE A 106 -0.09 -1.17 -12.24
N ALA A 107 -0.81 -0.76 -11.18
CA ALA A 107 -2.19 -1.15 -10.92
C ALA A 107 -2.86 -0.12 -10.02
N LYS A 108 -4.17 0.09 -10.14
CA LYS A 108 -4.97 0.90 -9.21
C LYS A 108 -6.43 0.45 -9.23
N VAL A 109 -7.16 0.73 -8.16
CA VAL A 109 -8.61 0.50 -8.07
C VAL A 109 -9.39 1.38 -9.04
#